data_AF-A0A2S6U593-F1
#
_entry.id   AF-A0A2S6U593-F1
#
_cell.length_a   1.000
_cell.length_b   1.000
_cell.length_c   1.000
_cell.angle_alpha   90.00
_cell.angle_beta   90.00
_cell.angle_gamma   90.00
#
_symmetry.space_group_name_H-M   'P 1'
#
loop_
_entity.id
_entity.type
_entity.pdbx_description
1 polymer ?
#
loop_
_entity_poly.entity_id
_entity_poly.type
_entity_poly.pdbx_seq_one_letter_code
_entity_poly.pdbx_strand_id
1 'polypeptide(L)'
;MTGRKGRISPRSRIYFGCEGSSEVGFGRIIQDLADIAKLHIHIDTDDFGTRAGAPRARVEFAIQQIKRKESSRGSFVHKAILMDFDQIERNEQEFDLVNQLARKADIQIIWQRPCHEALLPRHLPGCVDRRPQTTELSLTQLKTQWPEYRKPMTRFQLSRRIGIRELRQAANVEPELTAFLKAIGII
;
A
#
# COMPACT_ATOMS: atom_id res chain seq x y z
N MET A 1 24.62 37.41 -18.04
CA MET A 1 24.95 35.99 -17.82
C MET A 1 23.67 35.24 -17.47
N THR A 2 23.11 34.53 -18.45
CA THR A 2 21.86 33.80 -18.34
C THR A 2 22.08 32.48 -17.59
N GLY A 3 21.64 32.44 -16.32
CA GLY A 3 21.68 31.21 -15.53
C GLY A 3 20.79 30.14 -16.17
N ARG A 4 21.41 29.07 -16.69
CA ARG A 4 20.69 27.84 -17.05
C ARG A 4 20.05 27.28 -15.78
N LYS A 5 18.74 27.47 -15.61
CA LYS A 5 17.94 26.68 -14.66
C LYS A 5 18.19 25.20 -14.98
N GLY A 6 18.85 24.48 -14.08
CA GLY A 6 19.03 23.04 -14.20
C GLY A 6 17.66 22.39 -14.39
N ARG A 7 17.50 21.61 -15.47
CA ARG A 7 16.25 20.92 -15.77
C ARG A 7 16.09 19.79 -14.76
N ILE A 8 15.35 20.03 -13.68
CA ILE A 8 15.02 19.01 -12.68
C ILE A 8 14.33 17.87 -13.41
N SER A 9 14.90 16.67 -13.37
CA SER A 9 14.26 15.48 -13.93
C SER A 9 12.90 15.28 -13.24
N PRO A 10 11.81 14.92 -13.94
CA PRO A 10 10.56 14.57 -13.27
C PRO A 10 10.76 13.35 -12.35
N ARG A 11 10.02 13.30 -11.24
CA ARG A 11 10.02 12.14 -10.33
C ARG A 11 9.44 10.92 -11.03
N SER A 12 10.01 9.74 -10.78
CA SER A 12 9.41 8.48 -11.24
C SER A 12 8.07 8.26 -10.57
N ARG A 13 7.03 7.91 -11.35
CA ARG A 13 5.67 7.79 -10.83
C ARG A 13 5.37 6.34 -10.44
N ILE A 14 4.86 6.14 -9.24
CA ILE A 14 4.40 4.86 -8.72
C ILE A 14 2.88 4.92 -8.57
N TYR A 15 2.15 3.95 -9.09
CA TYR A 15 0.73 3.82 -8.80
C TYR A 15 0.51 3.02 -7.52
N PHE A 16 -0.35 3.50 -6.62
CA PHE A 16 -0.67 2.81 -5.37
C PHE A 16 -2.16 2.85 -5.05
N GLY A 17 -2.89 1.79 -5.39
CA GLY A 17 -4.32 1.68 -5.12
C GLY A 17 -4.62 1.16 -3.72
N CYS A 18 -5.64 1.71 -3.08
CA CYS A 18 -6.03 1.42 -1.70
C CYS A 18 -7.53 1.13 -1.64
N GLU A 19 -7.94 0.13 -0.83
CA GLU A 19 -9.37 -0.18 -0.66
C GLU A 19 -10.16 0.94 0.05
N GLY A 20 -9.54 1.60 1.02
CA GLY A 20 -10.18 2.66 1.77
C GLY A 20 -9.20 3.66 2.40
N SER A 21 -9.76 4.52 3.24
CA SER A 21 -9.03 5.67 3.78
C SER A 21 -7.91 5.29 4.77
N SER A 22 -7.98 4.12 5.41
CA SER A 22 -6.90 3.62 6.28
C SER A 22 -5.63 3.35 5.46
N GLU A 23 -5.79 2.62 4.37
CA GLU A 23 -4.74 2.22 3.44
C GLU A 23 -4.17 3.44 2.70
N VAL A 24 -5.01 4.42 2.37
CA VAL A 24 -4.57 5.72 1.82
C VAL A 24 -3.64 6.44 2.80
N GLY A 25 -3.95 6.42 4.09
CA GLY A 25 -3.08 6.97 5.14
C GLY A 25 -1.71 6.31 5.14
N PHE A 26 -1.68 4.98 4.99
CA PHE A 26 -0.45 4.19 4.92
C PHE A 26 0.36 4.49 3.65
N GLY A 27 -0.26 4.49 2.46
CA GLY A 27 0.41 4.83 1.20
C GLY A 27 1.05 6.22 1.22
N ARG A 28 0.38 7.19 1.86
CA ARG A 28 0.94 8.54 2.05
C ARG A 28 2.13 8.59 3.01
N ILE A 29 2.21 7.70 3.99
CA ILE A 29 3.42 7.58 4.83
C ILE A 29 4.58 7.02 4.02
N ILE A 30 4.33 6.05 3.15
CA ILE A 30 5.39 5.53 2.27
C ILE A 30 5.97 6.66 1.40
N GLN A 31 5.12 7.56 0.89
CA GLN A 31 5.57 8.78 0.19
C GLN A 31 6.47 9.65 1.08
N ASP A 32 6.07 9.90 2.33
CA ASP A 32 6.88 10.70 3.26
C ASP A 32 8.23 10.09 3.53
N LEU A 33 8.26 8.77 3.76
CA LEU A 33 9.47 8.04 4.03
C LEU A 33 10.39 8.03 2.80
N ALA A 34 9.82 7.96 1.60
CA ALA A 34 10.56 8.14 0.35
C ALA A 34 11.15 9.56 0.23
N ASP A 35 10.38 10.60 0.56
CA ASP A 35 10.86 11.99 0.55
C ASP A 35 11.97 12.22 1.59
N ILE A 36 11.84 11.67 2.80
CA ILE A 36 12.86 11.72 3.86
C ILE A 36 14.14 10.99 3.39
N ALA A 37 13.99 9.85 2.72
CA ALA A 37 15.08 9.11 2.10
C ALA A 37 15.63 9.78 0.82
N LYS A 38 15.08 10.94 0.42
CA LYS A 38 15.45 11.70 -0.78
C LYS A 38 15.32 10.90 -2.08
N LEU A 39 14.39 9.94 -2.10
CA LEU A 39 14.07 9.20 -3.32
C LEU A 39 13.33 10.10 -4.30
N HIS A 40 13.72 10.03 -5.56
CA HIS A 40 13.15 10.85 -6.62
C HIS A 40 11.89 10.22 -7.21
N ILE A 41 10.93 9.86 -6.35
CA ILE A 41 9.69 9.18 -6.70
C ILE A 41 8.44 9.97 -6.25
N HIS A 42 7.33 9.71 -6.93
CA HIS A 42 6.01 10.20 -6.55
C HIS A 42 5.01 9.03 -6.56
N ILE A 43 4.45 8.74 -5.40
CA ILE A 43 3.42 7.73 -5.18
C ILE A 43 2.06 8.39 -5.35
N ASP A 44 1.37 7.98 -6.41
CA ASP A 44 0.03 8.42 -6.77
C ASP A 44 -0.98 7.48 -6.10
N THR A 45 -1.40 7.85 -4.89
CA THR A 45 -2.30 7.05 -4.04
C THR A 45 -3.77 7.26 -4.43
N ASP A 46 -4.46 6.18 -4.81
CA ASP A 46 -5.90 6.18 -5.08
C ASP A 46 -6.69 5.48 -3.98
N ASP A 47 -7.88 6.02 -3.67
CA ASP A 47 -8.91 5.38 -2.85
C ASP A 47 -9.96 4.77 -3.78
N PHE A 48 -10.15 3.45 -3.72
CA PHE A 48 -11.20 2.76 -4.47
C PHE A 48 -12.60 3.04 -3.89
N GLY A 49 -12.66 3.41 -2.62
CA GLY A 49 -13.88 3.61 -1.86
C GLY A 49 -14.78 2.38 -1.86
N THR A 50 -16.07 2.58 -1.59
CA THR A 50 -17.08 1.52 -1.63
C THR A 50 -17.39 1.01 -3.04
N ARG A 51 -16.75 1.54 -4.09
CA ARG A 51 -17.12 1.32 -5.50
C ARG A 51 -16.60 0.00 -6.07
N ALA A 52 -15.64 -0.62 -5.39
CA ALA A 52 -15.04 -1.87 -5.81
C ALA A 52 -15.18 -2.87 -4.66
N GLY A 53 -16.36 -3.49 -4.57
CA GLY A 53 -16.71 -4.39 -3.46
C GLY A 53 -16.02 -5.75 -3.53
N ALA A 54 -15.87 -6.32 -4.73
CA ALA A 54 -15.21 -7.61 -4.93
C ALA A 54 -13.72 -7.43 -5.31
N PRO A 55 -12.82 -8.36 -4.93
CA PRO A 55 -11.38 -8.29 -5.23
C PRO A 55 -11.08 -8.06 -6.71
N ARG A 56 -11.74 -8.79 -7.61
CA ARG A 56 -11.58 -8.62 -9.06
C ARG A 56 -11.97 -7.23 -9.54
N ALA A 57 -13.10 -6.70 -9.07
CA ALA A 57 -13.57 -5.37 -9.44
C ALA A 57 -12.56 -4.28 -9.01
N ARG A 58 -11.83 -4.47 -7.91
CA ARG A 58 -10.75 -3.56 -7.48
C ARG A 58 -9.59 -3.56 -8.46
N VAL A 59 -9.17 -4.73 -8.95
CA VAL A 59 -8.13 -4.81 -9.99
C VAL A 59 -8.59 -4.15 -11.29
N GLU A 60 -9.81 -4.44 -11.74
CA GLU A 60 -10.37 -3.84 -12.96
C GLU A 60 -10.46 -2.30 -12.83
N PHE A 61 -10.88 -1.80 -11.67
CA PHE A 61 -10.92 -0.37 -11.38
C PHE A 61 -9.51 0.24 -11.38
N ALA A 62 -8.53 -0.41 -10.75
CA ALA A 62 -7.14 0.03 -10.77
C ALA A 62 -6.59 0.14 -12.20
N ILE A 63 -6.86 -0.85 -13.06
CA ILE A 63 -6.49 -0.82 -14.48
C ILE A 63 -7.08 0.40 -15.18
N GLN A 64 -8.35 0.72 -14.93
CA GLN A 64 -9.00 1.89 -15.52
C GLN A 64 -8.37 3.21 -15.03
N GLN A 65 -8.10 3.34 -13.72
CA GLN A 65 -7.46 4.54 -13.17
C GLN A 65 -6.04 4.71 -13.69
N ILE A 66 -5.25 3.63 -13.77
CA ILE A 66 -3.91 3.63 -14.33
C ILE A 66 -3.94 4.15 -15.77
N LYS A 67 -4.77 3.56 -16.64
CA LYS A 67 -4.88 3.99 -18.05
C LYS A 67 -5.25 5.47 -18.18
N ARG A 68 -6.21 5.95 -17.38
CA ARG A 68 -6.65 7.35 -17.36
C ARG A 68 -5.52 8.29 -16.90
N LYS A 69 -4.74 7.89 -15.90
CA LYS A 69 -3.63 8.70 -15.38
C LYS A 69 -2.42 8.68 -16.30
N GLU A 70 -2.15 7.55 -16.96
CA GLU A 70 -1.05 7.43 -17.90
C GLU A 70 -1.28 8.26 -19.17
N SER A 71 -2.53 8.31 -19.67
CA SER A 71 -2.88 9.12 -20.83
C SER A 71 -2.70 10.63 -20.62
N SER A 72 -2.75 11.10 -19.37
CA SER A 72 -2.69 12.53 -19.02
C SER A 72 -1.39 12.97 -18.36
N ARG A 73 -0.66 12.07 -17.69
CA ARG A 73 0.48 12.42 -16.81
C ARG A 73 1.74 11.54 -17.02
N GLY A 74 1.74 10.66 -18.02
CA GLY A 74 2.86 9.75 -18.33
C GLY A 74 2.79 8.41 -17.59
N SER A 75 3.66 7.47 -17.95
CA SER A 75 3.63 6.09 -17.42
C SER A 75 4.00 5.99 -15.93
N PHE A 76 3.50 4.94 -15.29
CA PHE A 76 4.01 4.51 -13.98
C PHE A 76 5.15 3.50 -14.17
N VAL A 77 6.22 3.66 -13.39
CA VAL A 77 7.36 2.72 -13.41
C VAL A 77 7.12 1.49 -12.52
N HIS A 78 6.19 1.59 -11.57
CA HIS A 78 5.72 0.47 -10.76
C HIS A 78 4.25 0.69 -10.38
N LYS A 79 3.48 -0.40 -10.27
CA LYS A 79 2.05 -0.35 -9.95
C LYS A 79 1.76 -1.37 -8.86
N ALA A 80 1.14 -0.92 -7.78
CA ALA A 80 0.71 -1.81 -6.70
C ALA A 80 -0.67 -1.45 -6.19
N ILE A 81 -1.34 -2.44 -5.60
CA ILE A 81 -2.61 -2.26 -4.88
C ILE A 81 -2.55 -3.00 -3.54
N LEU A 82 -3.10 -2.38 -2.49
CA LEU A 82 -3.38 -3.06 -1.22
C LEU A 82 -4.75 -3.73 -1.31
N MET A 83 -4.83 -4.97 -0.85
CA MET A 83 -6.07 -5.73 -0.88
C MET A 83 -6.21 -6.60 0.37
N ASP A 84 -7.38 -6.54 1.00
CA ASP A 84 -7.72 -7.42 2.13
C ASP A 84 -7.90 -8.85 1.61
N PHE A 85 -7.39 -9.83 2.36
CA PHE A 85 -7.43 -11.24 1.97
C PHE A 85 -8.72 -11.95 2.42
N ASP A 86 -9.44 -11.39 3.39
CA ASP A 86 -10.61 -12.00 4.01
C ASP A 86 -11.72 -12.38 2.99
N GLN A 87 -11.96 -11.56 1.97
CA GLN A 87 -12.97 -11.81 0.95
C GLN A 87 -12.63 -12.97 -0.01
N ILE A 88 -11.36 -13.35 -0.10
CA ILE A 88 -10.85 -14.33 -1.08
C ILE A 88 -10.24 -15.57 -0.44
N GLU A 89 -10.10 -15.59 0.88
CA GLU A 89 -9.41 -16.63 1.65
C GLU A 89 -9.89 -18.05 1.35
N ARG A 90 -11.20 -18.22 1.12
CA ARG A 90 -11.82 -19.53 0.88
C ARG A 90 -12.14 -19.80 -0.58
N ASN A 91 -11.67 -18.95 -1.49
CA ASN A 91 -11.96 -19.05 -2.91
C ASN A 91 -10.67 -19.02 -3.73
N GLU A 92 -10.00 -20.18 -3.79
CA GLU A 92 -8.73 -20.34 -4.53
C GLU A 92 -8.88 -20.00 -6.02
N GLN A 93 -10.01 -20.35 -6.64
CA GLN A 93 -10.27 -20.03 -8.05
C GLN A 93 -10.32 -18.52 -8.29
N GLU A 94 -11.05 -17.79 -7.45
CA GLU A 94 -11.09 -16.33 -7.53
C GLU A 94 -9.72 -15.72 -7.23
N PHE A 95 -8.98 -16.28 -6.26
CA PHE A 95 -7.61 -15.85 -5.96
C PHE A 95 -6.70 -15.95 -7.19
N ASP A 96 -6.70 -17.09 -7.87
CA ASP A 96 -5.88 -17.28 -9.06
C ASP A 96 -6.30 -16.34 -10.21
N LEU A 97 -7.60 -16.15 -10.42
CA LEU A 97 -8.12 -15.23 -11.44
C LEU A 97 -7.71 -13.79 -11.17
N VAL A 98 -7.84 -13.32 -9.92
CA VAL A 98 -7.46 -11.97 -9.49
C VAL A 98 -5.95 -11.74 -9.66
N ASN A 99 -5.13 -12.70 -9.23
CA ASN A 99 -3.68 -12.62 -9.41
C ASN A 99 -3.28 -12.67 -10.89
N GLN A 100 -3.94 -13.50 -11.71
CA GLN A 100 -3.69 -13.56 -13.15
C GLN A 100 -4.06 -12.24 -13.83
N LEU A 101 -5.19 -11.63 -13.45
CA LEU A 101 -5.62 -10.34 -13.98
C LEU A 101 -4.62 -9.23 -13.63
N ALA A 102 -4.17 -9.17 -12.37
CA ALA A 102 -3.19 -8.18 -11.92
C ALA A 102 -1.84 -8.37 -12.63
N ARG A 103 -1.35 -9.60 -12.77
CA ARG A 103 -0.12 -9.91 -13.52
C ARG A 103 -0.20 -9.48 -14.98
N LYS A 104 -1.32 -9.74 -15.67
CA LYS A 104 -1.55 -9.30 -17.05
C LYS A 104 -1.50 -7.77 -17.20
N ALA A 105 -1.82 -7.04 -16.14
CA ALA A 105 -1.80 -5.59 -16.09
C ALA A 105 -0.51 -4.99 -15.51
N ASP A 106 0.48 -5.83 -15.17
CA ASP A 106 1.71 -5.43 -14.48
C ASP A 106 1.41 -4.70 -13.15
N ILE A 107 0.44 -5.23 -12.39
CA ILE A 107 0.05 -4.72 -11.08
C ILE A 107 0.45 -5.74 -10.02
N GLN A 108 1.25 -5.30 -9.05
CA GLN A 108 1.55 -6.08 -7.86
C GLN A 108 0.41 -5.97 -6.84
N ILE A 109 -0.11 -7.10 -6.36
CA ILE A 109 -1.04 -7.11 -5.23
C ILE A 109 -0.23 -7.28 -3.94
N ILE A 110 -0.49 -6.42 -2.96
CA ILE A 110 0.01 -6.55 -1.59
C ILE A 110 -1.15 -7.05 -0.74
N TRP A 111 -1.22 -8.36 -0.58
CA TRP A 111 -2.25 -9.03 0.20
C TRP A 111 -2.10 -8.74 1.69
N GLN A 112 -3.15 -8.22 2.32
CA GLN A 112 -3.20 -7.93 3.74
C GLN A 112 -3.97 -9.05 4.43
N ARG A 113 -3.28 -9.82 5.27
CA ARG A 113 -3.84 -11.04 5.88
C ARG A 113 -4.17 -10.84 7.36
N PRO A 114 -5.46 -10.92 7.77
CA PRO A 114 -6.68 -10.95 6.93
C PRO A 114 -7.08 -9.58 6.35
N CYS A 115 -6.66 -8.48 6.97
CA CYS A 115 -7.00 -7.12 6.55
C CYS A 115 -5.89 -6.10 6.86
N HIS A 116 -6.08 -4.83 6.49
CA HIS A 116 -5.14 -3.76 6.81
C HIS A 116 -4.79 -3.62 8.30
N GLU A 117 -5.77 -3.72 9.20
CA GLU A 117 -5.48 -3.63 10.65
C GLU A 117 -4.65 -4.80 11.15
N ALA A 118 -4.62 -5.93 10.45
CA ALA A 118 -3.68 -7.01 10.75
C ALA A 118 -2.25 -6.60 10.41
N LEU A 119 -2.05 -5.84 9.32
CA LEU A 119 -0.73 -5.40 8.87
C LEU A 119 -0.06 -4.43 9.87
N LEU A 120 -0.84 -3.55 10.49
CA LEU A 120 -0.33 -2.48 11.35
C LEU A 120 0.50 -2.96 12.57
N PRO A 121 0.07 -3.98 13.36
CA PRO A 121 0.87 -4.53 14.45
C PRO A 121 2.30 -4.90 14.08
N ARG A 122 2.56 -5.33 12.83
CA ARG A 122 3.92 -5.73 12.40
C ARG A 122 4.92 -4.57 12.39
N HIS A 123 4.43 -3.34 12.41
CA HIS A 123 5.22 -2.11 12.54
C HIS A 123 5.53 -1.76 14.00
N LEU A 124 4.82 -2.35 14.97
CA LEU A 124 4.96 -2.02 16.39
C LEU A 124 6.06 -2.87 17.06
N PRO A 125 6.77 -2.34 18.06
CA PRO A 125 7.74 -3.11 18.84
C PRO A 125 7.12 -4.37 19.45
N GLY A 126 7.82 -5.51 19.34
CA GLY A 126 7.37 -6.78 19.94
C GLY A 126 6.12 -7.42 19.29
N CYS A 127 5.68 -6.90 18.13
CA CYS A 127 4.44 -7.34 17.47
C CYS A 127 4.65 -7.87 16.04
N VAL A 128 5.90 -8.04 15.59
CA VAL A 128 6.25 -8.41 14.22
C VAL A 128 5.62 -9.74 13.77
N ASP A 129 5.57 -10.74 14.66
CA ASP A 129 5.03 -12.07 14.35
C ASP A 129 3.53 -12.21 14.62
N ARG A 130 2.83 -11.13 14.99
CA ARG A 130 1.39 -11.19 15.24
C ARG A 130 0.65 -11.45 13.93
N ARG A 131 -0.14 -12.52 13.91
CA ARG A 131 -0.97 -12.96 12.79
C ARG A 131 -2.40 -13.23 13.30
N PRO A 132 -3.18 -12.18 13.60
CA PRO A 132 -4.59 -12.36 13.95
C PRO A 132 -5.32 -13.09 12.81
N GLN A 133 -6.21 -14.02 13.17
CA GLN A 133 -6.88 -14.90 12.19
C GLN A 133 -8.10 -14.24 11.51
N THR A 134 -8.71 -13.24 12.14
CA THR A 134 -9.91 -12.56 11.59
C THR A 134 -9.77 -11.05 11.65
N THR A 135 -10.58 -10.35 10.85
CA THR A 135 -10.65 -8.89 10.83
C THR A 135 -11.02 -8.30 12.21
N GLU A 136 -11.94 -8.94 12.93
CA GLU A 136 -12.37 -8.52 14.28
C GLU A 136 -11.25 -8.67 15.32
N LEU A 137 -10.54 -9.82 15.28
CA LEU A 137 -9.39 -10.07 16.15
C LEU A 137 -8.25 -9.10 15.84
N SER A 138 -8.05 -8.77 14.56
CA SER A 138 -7.02 -7.83 14.11
C SER A 138 -7.21 -6.46 14.76
N LEU A 139 -8.44 -5.92 14.71
CA LEU A 139 -8.74 -4.63 15.31
C LEU A 139 -8.61 -4.65 16.84
N THR A 140 -9.09 -5.73 17.48
CA THR A 140 -9.02 -5.89 18.94
C THR A 140 -7.56 -5.91 19.41
N GLN A 141 -6.73 -6.76 18.80
CA GLN A 141 -5.31 -6.87 19.16
C GLN A 141 -4.54 -5.58 18.85
N LEU A 142 -4.83 -4.93 17.72
CA LEU A 142 -4.23 -3.64 17.40
C LEU A 142 -4.55 -2.60 18.47
N LYS A 143 -5.81 -2.49 18.92
CA LYS A 143 -6.19 -1.56 19.99
C LYS A 143 -5.54 -1.89 21.33
N THR A 144 -5.22 -3.14 21.62
CA THR A 144 -4.46 -3.49 22.83
C THR A 144 -3.02 -2.97 22.77
N GLN A 145 -2.36 -3.03 21.61
CA GLN A 145 -0.97 -2.60 21.44
C GLN A 145 -0.83 -1.12 21.10
N TRP A 146 -1.89 -0.54 20.54
CA TRP A 146 -1.99 0.86 20.17
C TRP A 146 -3.37 1.39 20.62
N PRO A 147 -3.55 1.70 21.91
CA PRO A 147 -4.83 2.15 22.47
C PRO A 147 -5.43 3.40 21.81
N GLU A 148 -4.57 4.28 21.29
CA GLU A 148 -4.99 5.49 20.58
C GLU A 148 -5.44 5.21 19.14
N TYR A 149 -5.32 3.97 18.63
CA TYR A 149 -5.72 3.62 17.27
C TYR A 149 -7.22 3.86 17.03
N ARG A 150 -7.55 4.51 15.91
CA ARG A 150 -8.92 4.81 15.47
C ARG A 150 -9.00 4.60 13.96
N LYS A 151 -9.95 3.79 13.49
CA LYS A 151 -10.16 3.53 12.06
C LYS A 151 -11.10 4.59 11.47
N PRO A 152 -10.75 5.29 10.38
CA PRO A 152 -9.43 5.35 9.74
C PRO A 152 -8.47 6.30 10.49
N MET A 153 -7.16 6.03 10.42
CA MET A 153 -6.13 6.98 10.85
C MET A 153 -5.57 7.75 9.66
N THR A 154 -5.37 9.04 9.84
CA THR A 154 -4.69 9.90 8.86
C THR A 154 -3.19 9.58 8.77
N ARG A 155 -2.57 9.98 7.65
CA ARG A 155 -1.11 10.02 7.46
C ARG A 155 -0.37 10.58 8.68
N PHE A 156 -0.80 11.71 9.23
CA PHE A 156 -0.15 12.34 10.38
C PHE A 156 -0.27 11.51 11.66
N GLN A 157 -1.41 10.85 11.89
CA GLN A 157 -1.59 10.01 13.07
C GLN A 157 -0.76 8.73 13.00
N LEU A 158 -0.72 8.11 11.82
CA LEU A 158 0.07 6.90 11.60
C LEU A 158 1.59 7.19 11.67
N SER A 159 2.05 8.35 11.18
CA SER A 159 3.49 8.70 11.18
C SER A 159 4.08 8.92 12.57
N ARG A 160 3.24 9.08 13.60
CA ARG A 160 3.67 9.12 15.01
C ARG A 160 4.25 7.79 15.50
N ARG A 161 3.92 6.68 14.85
CA ARG A 161 4.43 5.34 15.22
C ARG A 161 5.09 4.59 14.08
N ILE A 162 4.84 4.96 12.83
CA ILE A 162 5.40 4.27 11.66
C ILE A 162 6.45 5.16 11.01
N GLY A 163 7.72 4.86 11.29
CA GLY A 163 8.89 5.41 10.59
C GLY A 163 9.52 4.42 9.63
N ILE A 164 10.70 4.77 9.09
CA ILE A 164 11.43 3.91 8.14
C ILE A 164 11.87 2.59 8.78
N ARG A 165 12.22 2.61 10.08
CA ARG A 165 12.63 1.41 10.82
C ARG A 165 11.44 0.46 10.97
N GLU A 166 10.29 0.99 11.36
CA GLU A 166 9.07 0.24 11.58
C GLU A 166 8.51 -0.32 10.27
N LEU A 167 8.65 0.44 9.18
CA LEU A 167 8.33 -0.04 7.82
C LEU A 167 9.22 -1.22 7.41
N ARG A 168 10.54 -1.12 7.63
CA ARG A 168 11.49 -2.23 7.39
C ARG A 168 11.17 -3.46 8.23
N GLN A 169 10.80 -3.26 9.50
CA GLN A 169 10.40 -4.34 10.39
C GLN A 169 9.19 -5.11 9.83
N ALA A 170 8.14 -4.40 9.41
CA ALA A 170 6.98 -5.04 8.81
C ALA A 170 7.32 -5.74 7.50
N ALA A 171 8.16 -5.11 6.66
CA ALA A 171 8.61 -5.67 5.39
C ALA A 171 9.26 -7.05 5.60
N ASN A 172 10.11 -7.22 6.62
CA ASN A 172 10.82 -8.49 6.89
C ASN A 172 9.92 -9.72 7.02
N VAL A 173 8.64 -9.53 7.34
CA VAL A 173 7.67 -10.62 7.55
C VAL A 173 6.47 -10.56 6.61
N GLU A 174 6.44 -9.59 5.69
CA GLU A 174 5.39 -9.39 4.68
C GLU A 174 6.05 -9.38 3.29
N PRO A 175 6.09 -10.53 2.60
CA PRO A 175 6.89 -10.69 1.39
C PRO A 175 6.43 -9.77 0.25
N GLU A 176 5.12 -9.58 0.06
CA GLU A 176 4.58 -8.66 -0.94
C GLU A 176 4.93 -7.20 -0.62
N LEU A 177 4.86 -6.80 0.66
CA LEU A 177 5.30 -5.47 1.07
C LEU A 177 6.80 -5.28 0.83
N THR A 178 7.63 -6.27 1.18
CA THR A 178 9.06 -6.25 0.88
C THR A 178 9.33 -6.08 -0.61
N ALA A 179 8.67 -6.86 -1.46
CA ALA A 179 8.87 -6.79 -2.91
C ALA A 179 8.52 -5.39 -3.44
N PHE A 180 7.42 -4.79 -2.95
CA PHE A 180 7.03 -3.43 -3.33
C PHE A 180 8.07 -2.39 -2.89
N LEU A 181 8.48 -2.42 -1.61
CA LEU A 181 9.41 -1.44 -1.05
C LEU A 181 10.80 -1.51 -1.70
N LYS A 182 11.26 -2.71 -2.05
CA LYS A 182 12.49 -2.92 -2.83
C LYS A 182 12.35 -2.36 -4.25
N ALA A 183 11.25 -2.64 -4.92
CA ALA A 183 11.00 -2.16 -6.29
C ALA A 183 11.01 -0.63 -6.40
N ILE A 184 10.54 0.08 -5.36
CA ILE A 184 10.55 1.54 -5.31
C ILE A 184 11.80 2.14 -4.62
N GLY A 185 12.72 1.30 -4.13
CA GLY A 185 14.02 1.72 -3.59
C GLY A 185 14.01 2.29 -2.16
N ILE A 186 12.97 2.04 -1.36
CA ILE A 186 12.90 2.51 0.04
C ILE A 186 13.76 1.64 0.98
N ILE A 187 13.87 0.35 0.68
CA ILE A 187 14.62 -0.62 1.49
C ILE A 187 15.63 -1.39 0.64
#